data_AF-A0AAV2E850-F1
#
_entry.id   AF-A0AAV2E850-F1
#
_cell.length_a   1.000
_cell.length_b   1.000
_cell.length_c   1.000
_cell.angle_alpha   90.00
_cell.angle_beta   90.00
_cell.angle_gamma   90.00
#
_symmetry.space_group_name_H-M   'P 1'
#
loop_
_entity.id
_entity.type
_entity.pdbx_description
1 polymer ?
#
loop_
_entity_poly.entity_id
_entity_poly.type
_entity_poly.pdbx_seq_one_letter_code
_entity_poly.pdbx_strand_id
1 'polypeptide(L)' 'MSIVLKETMEVIAQSIGISNLSSDAALALAPDVEYRLREIMQESIKSMRHSRRATLTTNVDSALTLRNVEVNGQEREAR' A
#
# COMPACT_ATOMS: atom_id res chain seq x y z
N MET A 1 -18.16 3.55 2.98
CA MET A 1 -17.67 3.89 1.63
C MET A 1 -16.16 4.02 1.74
N SER A 2 -15.41 3.30 0.90
CA SER A 2 -13.94 3.44 0.85
C SER A 2 -13.57 4.84 0.36
N ILE A 3 -12.44 5.38 0.83
CA ILE A 3 -11.86 6.60 0.25
C ILE A 3 -11.17 6.33 -1.09
N VAL A 4 -10.77 5.07 -1.32
CA VAL A 4 -10.24 4.62 -2.60
C VAL A 4 -11.41 4.48 -3.56
N LEU A 5 -11.34 5.19 -4.67
CA LEU A 5 -12.34 5.12 -5.73
C LEU A 5 -12.22 3.80 -6.49
N LYS A 6 -13.34 3.23 -6.92
CA LYS A 6 -13.33 2.01 -7.73
C LYS A 6 -12.63 2.24 -9.08
N GLU A 7 -12.72 3.46 -9.61
CA GLU A 7 -12.08 3.88 -10.86
C GLU A 7 -10.55 3.75 -10.77
N THR A 8 -9.97 3.93 -9.58
CA THR A 8 -8.54 3.70 -9.36
C THR A 8 -8.17 2.24 -9.59
N MET A 9 -9.02 1.29 -9.16
CA MET A 9 -8.79 -0.14 -9.38
C MET A 9 -8.91 -0.50 -10.87
N GLU A 10 -9.86 0.10 -11.57
CA GLU A 10 -10.06 -0.08 -13.01
C GLU A 10 -8.83 0.44 -13.80
N VAL A 11 -8.32 1.63 -13.46
CA VAL A 11 -7.13 2.21 -14.12
C VAL A 11 -5.87 1.36 -13.87
N ILE A 12 -5.67 0.86 -12.65
CA ILE A 12 -4.54 -0.03 -12.35
C ILE A 12 -4.68 -1.35 -13.11
N ALA A 13 -5.89 -1.93 -13.17
CA ALA A 13 -6.15 -3.14 -13.95
C ALA A 13 -5.80 -2.95 -15.44
N GLN A 14 -6.17 -1.81 -16.02
CA GLN A 14 -5.83 -1.48 -17.41
C GLN A 14 -4.32 -1.37 -17.63
N SER A 15 -3.57 -0.84 -16.66
CA SER A 15 -2.10 -0.73 -16.74
C SER A 15 -1.37 -2.07 -16.83
N ILE A 16 -2.01 -3.15 -16.35
CA ILE A 16 -1.47 -4.52 -16.40
C ILE A 16 -2.15 -5.37 -17.49
N GLY A 17 -2.89 -4.75 -18.41
CA GLY A 17 -3.53 -5.42 -19.55
C GLY A 17 -4.91 -6.03 -19.27
N ILE A 18 -5.49 -5.78 -18.09
CA ILE A 18 -6.87 -6.18 -17.78
C ILE A 18 -7.80 -5.03 -18.18
N SER A 19 -8.33 -5.10 -19.39
CA SER A 19 -9.14 -4.01 -19.97
C SER A 19 -10.55 -3.88 -19.37
N ASN A 20 -11.12 -4.97 -18.85
CA ASN A 20 -12.52 -5.01 -18.43
C ASN A 20 -12.70 -5.70 -17.06
N LEU A 21 -12.23 -5.03 -16.00
CA LEU A 21 -12.53 -5.41 -14.62
C LEU A 21 -14.01 -5.13 -14.30
N SER A 22 -14.70 -6.06 -13.64
CA SER A 22 -16.12 -5.83 -13.30
C SER A 22 -16.26 -4.75 -12.23
N SER A 23 -17.30 -3.90 -12.37
CA SER A 23 -17.61 -2.85 -11.39
C SER A 23 -17.74 -3.37 -9.97
N ASP A 24 -18.35 -4.55 -9.79
CA ASP A 24 -18.54 -5.17 -8.48
C ASP A 24 -17.21 -5.64 -7.88
N ALA A 25 -16.30 -6.18 -8.69
CA ALA A 25 -14.96 -6.55 -8.23
C ALA A 25 -14.15 -5.31 -7.85
N ALA A 26 -14.20 -4.24 -8.64
CA ALA A 26 -13.53 -2.97 -8.33
C ALA A 26 -14.07 -2.35 -7.02
N LEU A 27 -15.39 -2.38 -6.82
CA LEU A 27 -16.05 -1.92 -5.60
C LEU A 27 -15.68 -2.78 -4.38
N ALA A 28 -15.55 -4.10 -4.55
CA ALA A 28 -15.16 -4.99 -3.47
C ALA A 28 -13.67 -4.89 -3.11
N LEU A 29 -12.80 -4.61 -4.08
CA LEU A 29 -11.36 -4.48 -3.89
C LEU A 29 -10.96 -3.18 -3.18
N ALA A 30 -11.64 -2.07 -3.46
CA ALA A 30 -11.26 -0.76 -2.92
C ALA A 30 -11.17 -0.72 -1.36
N PRO A 31 -12.14 -1.25 -0.59
CA PRO A 31 -12.03 -1.33 0.86
C PRO A 31 -10.87 -2.20 1.36
N ASP A 32 -10.55 -3.31 0.68
CA ASP A 32 -9.46 -4.20 1.06
C ASP A 32 -8.09 -3.53 0.88
N VAL A 33 -7.90 -2.87 -0.27
CA VAL A 33 -6.69 -2.07 -0.53
C VAL A 33 -6.53 -0.96 0.49
N GLU A 34 -7.62 -0.24 0.81
CA GLU A 34 -7.60 0.79 1.84
C GLU A 34 -7.23 0.22 3.21
N TYR A 35 -7.79 -0.94 3.57
CA TYR A 35 -7.49 -1.59 4.84
C TYR A 35 -5.99 -1.91 4.96
N ARG A 36 -5.41 -2.55 3.95
CA ARG A 36 -3.98 -2.88 3.93
C ARG A 36 -3.09 -1.64 3.98
N LEU A 37 -3.46 -0.57 3.27
CA LEU A 37 -2.74 0.70 3.34
C LEU A 37 -2.77 1.30 4.75
N ARG A 38 -3.94 1.29 5.41
CA ARG A 38 -4.09 1.79 6.79
C ARG A 38 -3.28 0.97 7.78
N GLU A 39 -3.22 -0.35 7.64
CA GLU A 39 -2.37 -1.20 8.49
C GLU A 39 -0.88 -0.82 8.37
N ILE A 40 -0.38 -0.67 7.14
CA ILE A 40 1.03 -0.27 6.89
C ILE A 40 1.30 1.11 7.49
N MET A 41 0.39 2.07 7.30
CA MET A 41 0.53 3.42 7.85
C MET A 41 0.53 3.45 9.37
N GLN A 42 -0.34 2.66 10.02
CA GLN A 42 -0.35 2.56 11.48
C GLN A 42 0.99 2.04 12.01
N GLU A 43 1.55 1.02 11.39
CA GLU A 43 2.83 0.46 11.82
C GLU A 43 4.00 1.41 11.55
N SER A 44 3.97 2.11 10.42
CA SER A 44 4.95 3.16 10.09
C SER A 44 4.95 4.27 11.15
N ILE A 45 3.77 4.69 11.61
CA ILE A 45 3.63 5.69 12.67
C ILE A 45 4.16 5.17 14.02
N LYS A 46 3.90 3.90 14.37
CA LYS A 46 4.46 3.30 15.60
C LYS A 46 5.99 3.33 15.56
N SER A 47 6.59 2.85 14.47
CA SER A 47 8.04 2.86 14.26
C SER A 47 8.63 4.29 14.33
N MET A 48 7.94 5.28 13.74
CA MET A 48 8.34 6.70 13.81
C MET A 48 8.35 7.22 15.25
N ARG A 49 7.30 6.93 16.02
CA ARG A 49 7.17 7.36 17.43
C ARG A 49 8.20 6.66 18.32
N HIS A 50 8.50 5.39 18.07
CA HIS A 50 9.59 4.68 18.76
C HIS A 50 10.96 5.34 18.50
N SER A 51 11.14 5.94 17.32
CA SER A 51 12.33 6.73 16.98
C SER A 51 12.33 8.16 17.54
N ARG A 52 11.29 8.57 18.29
CA ARG A 52 11.08 9.94 18.80
C ARG A 52 11.05 11.02 17.71
N ARG A 53 10.62 10.66 16.50
CA ARG A 53 10.48 11.58 15.36
C ARG A 53 9.02 11.96 15.15
N ALA A 54 8.80 13.13 14.55
CA ALA A 54 7.46 13.61 14.16
C ALA A 54 7.24 13.55 12.63
N THR A 55 8.31 13.36 11.85
CA THR A 55 8.26 13.27 10.39
C THR A 55 8.42 11.82 9.96
N LEU A 56 7.47 11.34 9.17
CA LEU A 56 7.45 9.98 8.64
C LEU A 56 8.38 9.90 7.42
N THR A 57 9.41 9.06 7.50
CA THR A 57 10.44 8.89 6.46
C THR A 57 10.65 7.40 6.19
N THR A 58 11.80 6.83 6.56
CA THR A 58 12.18 5.43 6.38
C THR A 58 11.34 4.42 7.18
N ASN A 59 10.41 4.89 8.01
CA ASN A 59 9.57 4.04 8.83
C ASN A 59 8.58 3.19 8.00
N VAL A 60 8.29 3.61 6.76
CA VAL A 60 7.44 2.84 5.83
C VAL A 60 8.12 1.53 5.45
N ASP A 61 9.41 1.54 5.12
CA ASP A 61 10.16 0.34 4.73
C ASP A 61 10.24 -0.67 5.88
N SER A 62 10.38 -0.17 7.11
CA SER A 62 10.32 -1.01 8.32
C SER A 62 8.94 -1.66 8.49
N ALA A 63 7.86 -0.91 8.26
CA ALA A 63 6.50 -1.42 8.34
C ALA A 63 6.18 -2.44 7.25
N LEU A 64 6.65 -2.22 6.03
CA LEU A 64 6.54 -3.17 4.91
C LEU A 64 7.23 -4.49 5.26
N THR A 65 8.48 -4.42 5.74
CA THR A 65 9.23 -5.60 6.18
C THR A 65 8.50 -6.37 7.28
N LEU A 66 7.96 -5.67 8.29
CA LEU A 66 7.21 -6.31 9.39
C LEU A 66 5.92 -7.01 8.91
N ARG A 67 5.32 -6.52 7.83
CA ARG A 67 4.12 -7.10 7.23
C ARG A 67 4.43 -8.09 6.09
N ASN A 68 5.69 -8.48 5.91
CA ASN A 68 6.15 -9.36 4.84
C ASN A 68 5.80 -8.84 3.44
N VAL A 69 5.89 -7.52 3.24
CA VAL A 69 5.70 -6.86 1.95
C VAL A 69 7.07 -6.43 1.44
N GLU A 70 7.29 -6.59 0.14
CA GLU A 70 8.52 -6.19 -0.53
C GLU A 70 8.78 -4.68 -0.41
N VAL A 71 10.02 -4.32 -0.11
CA VAL A 71 10.49 -2.93 -0.10
C VAL A 71 11.15 -2.64 -1.45
N ASN A 72 10.54 -1.77 -2.24
CA ASN A 72 11.10 -1.38 -3.53
C ASN A 72 12.48 -0.73 -3.37
N GLY A 73 13.51 -1.35 -3.92
CA GLY A 73 14.88 -0.81 -3.98
C GLY A 73 15.96 -1.63 -3.28
N GLN A 74 15.63 -2.63 -2.45
CA GLN A 74 16.65 -3.45 -1.77
C GLN A 74 17.39 -4.43 -2.68
N GLU A 75 16.90 -4.70 -3.89
CA GLU A 75 17.61 -5.53 -4.88
C GLU A 75 18.74 -4.81 -5.61
N ARG A 76 18.83 -3.46 -5.53
CA ARG A 76 19.87 -2.70 -6.24
C ARG A 76 21.22 -2.64 -5.52
N GLU A 77 21.29 -3.01 -4.25
CA GLU A 77 22.55 -3.02 -3.48
C GLU A 77 23.22 -4.40 -3.42
N ALA A 78 22.56 -5.45 -3.94
CA ALA A 78 23.07 -6.83 -3.95
C ALA A 78 23.53 -7.32 -5.35
N ARG A 79 23.60 -6.43 -6.34
CA ARG A 79 24.16 -6.68 -7.68
C ARG A 79 25.19 -5.61 -8.03
#